data_AF-D5E3K2-F1
#
_entry.id   AF-D5E3K2-F1
#
_cell.length_a   1.000
_cell.length_b   1.000
_cell.length_c   1.000
_cell.angle_alpha   90.00
_cell.angle_beta   90.00
_cell.angle_gamma   90.00
#
_symmetry.space_group_name_H-M   'P 1'
#
loop_
_entity.id
_entity.type
_entity.pdbx_description
1 polymer ?
#
loop_
_entity_poly.entity_id
_entity_poly.type
_entity_poly.pdbx_seq_one_letter_code
_entity_poly.pdbx_strand_id
1 'polypeptide(L)' 'MLTKVSELSQRIYLSECIINKRRELVDLGMDYGLLNKKTIQCSQDLDQLINLYMQGSKKTEYKFYYIL' A
#
# COMPACT_ATOMS: atom_id res chain seq x y z
N MET A 1 10.75 17.12 20.55
CA MET A 1 10.40 17.70 19.24
C MET A 1 11.05 16.95 18.05
N LEU A 2 12.14 16.20 18.25
CA LEU A 2 12.82 15.41 17.19
C LEU A 2 12.06 14.17 16.69
N THR A 3 11.22 13.55 17.52
CA THR A 3 10.49 12.31 17.18
C THR A 3 9.36 12.51 16.16
N LYS A 4 8.72 13.68 16.16
CA LYS A 4 7.62 13.97 15.22
C LYS A 4 8.10 14.21 13.79
N VAL A 5 9.30 14.77 13.62
CA VAL A 5 9.89 15.01 12.30
C VAL A 5 10.27 13.68 11.64
N SER A 6 10.84 12.74 12.40
CA SER A 6 11.15 11.40 11.88
C SER A 6 9.91 10.60 11.50
N GLU A 7 8.83 10.68 12.28
CA GLU A 7 7.55 10.02 11.97
C GLU A 7 6.88 10.60 10.70
N LEU A 8 6.92 11.92 10.52
CA LEU A 8 6.38 12.58 9.33
C LEU A 8 7.17 12.18 8.08
N SER A 9 8.50 12.19 8.15
CA SER A 9 9.36 11.76 7.03
C SER A 9 9.11 10.30 6.65
N GLN A 10 8.92 9.41 7.63
CA GLN A 10 8.57 8.00 7.38
C GLN A 10 7.21 7.86 6.70
N ARG A 11 6.20 8.64 7.10
CA ARG A 11 4.88 8.63 6.45
C ARG A 11 4.92 9.16 5.02
N ILE A 12 5.68 10.23 4.77
CA ILE A 12 5.86 10.77 3.42
C ILE A 12 6.51 9.73 2.53
N TYR A 13 7.63 9.15 2.97
CA TYR A 13 8.32 8.09 2.23
C TYR A 13 7.39 6.90 1.92
N LEU A 14 6.65 6.42 2.91
CA LEU A 14 5.74 5.30 2.73
C LEU A 14 4.59 5.63 1.76
N SER A 15 4.10 6.88 1.78
CA SER A 15 3.08 7.34 0.82
C SER A 15 3.60 7.36 -0.63
N GLU A 16 4.86 7.75 -0.84
CA GLU A 16 5.50 7.70 -2.16
C GLU A 16 5.65 6.25 -2.64
N CYS A 17 6.08 5.33 -1.75
CA CYS A 17 6.14 3.90 -2.07
C CYS A 17 4.77 3.35 -2.51
N ILE A 18 3.68 3.70 -1.82
CA ILE A 18 2.32 3.28 -2.18
C ILE A 18 1.93 3.81 -3.57
N ILE A 19 2.20 5.08 -3.86
CA ILE A 19 1.88 5.69 -5.15
C ILE A 19 2.65 4.98 -6.28
N ASN A 20 3.94 4.75 -6.09
CA ASN A 20 4.77 4.08 -7.09
C ASN A 20 4.33 2.64 -7.32
N LYS A 21 4.06 1.89 -6.26
CA LYS A 21 3.63 0.48 -6.35
C LYS A 21 2.23 0.36 -6.97
N ARG A 22 1.35 1.35 -6.75
CA ARG A 22 0.04 1.41 -7.44
C ARG A 22 0.20 1.59 -8.95
N ARG A 23 1.14 2.42 -9.41
CA ARG A 23 1.41 2.57 -10.85
C ARG A 23 1.92 1.26 -11.44
N GLU A 24 2.87 0.61 -10.76
CA GLU A 24 3.39 -0.71 -11.15
C GLU A 24 2.26 -1.75 -11.27
N LEU A 25 1.32 -1.80 -10.32
CA LEU A 25 0.18 -2.71 -10.39
C LEU A 25 -0.71 -2.45 -11.61
N VAL A 26 -0.97 -1.17 -11.94
CA VAL A 26 -1.76 -0.80 -13.12
C VAL A 26 -1.03 -1.23 -14.39
N ASP A 27 0.27 -0.94 -14.50
CA ASP A 27 1.08 -1.32 -15.66
C ASP A 27 1.10 -2.84 -15.85
N LEU A 28 1.35 -3.61 -14.79
CA LEU A 28 1.30 -5.08 -14.83
C LEU A 28 -0.10 -5.61 -15.15
N GLY A 29 -1.15 -4.96 -14.65
CA GLY A 29 -2.54 -5.31 -14.95
C GLY A 29 -2.91 -5.08 -16.41
N MET A 30 -2.36 -4.04 -17.04
CA MET A 30 -2.54 -3.76 -18.46
C MET A 30 -1.72 -4.72 -19.34
N ASP A 31 -0.48 -5.01 -18.96
CA ASP A 31 0.44 -5.84 -19.76
C ASP A 31 0.13 -7.34 -19.67
N TYR A 32 -0.22 -7.82 -18.48
CA TYR A 32 -0.31 -9.25 -18.18
C TYR A 32 -1.70 -9.71 -17.71
N GLY A 33 -2.60 -8.77 -17.40
CA GLY A 33 -3.89 -9.06 -16.78
C GLY A 33 -3.82 -9.26 -15.26
N LEU A 34 -4.97 -9.16 -14.60
CA LEU A 34 -5.10 -9.21 -13.15
C LEU A 34 -4.86 -10.60 -12.54
N LEU A 35 -5.06 -11.67 -13.30
CA LEU A 35 -4.84 -13.04 -12.85
C LEU A 35 -3.38 -13.49 -13.01
N ASN A 36 -2.52 -12.66 -13.59
CA ASN A 36 -1.10 -12.99 -13.70
C ASN A 36 -0.46 -12.99 -12.31
N LYS A 37 0.40 -13.99 -12.05
CA LYS A 37 1.11 -14.14 -10.78
C LYS A 37 1.89 -12.87 -10.39
N LYS A 38 2.48 -12.15 -11.36
CA LYS A 38 3.21 -10.89 -11.10
C LYS A 38 2.26 -9.79 -10.64
N THR A 39 1.12 -9.64 -11.30
CA THR A 39 0.10 -8.64 -10.95
C THR A 39 -0.50 -8.93 -9.57
N ILE A 40 -0.79 -10.20 -9.28
CA ILE A 40 -1.28 -10.64 -7.96
C ILE A 40 -0.25 -10.33 -6.87
N GLN A 41 1.04 -10.67 -7.09
CA GLN A 41 2.10 -10.37 -6.12
C GLN A 41 2.23 -8.85 -5.90
N CYS A 42 2.20 -8.06 -6.98
CA CYS A 42 2.27 -6.61 -6.88
C CYS A 42 1.10 -6.04 -6.06
N SER A 43 -0.11 -6.60 -6.21
CA SER A 43 -1.27 -6.22 -5.40
C SER A 43 -1.06 -6.53 -3.92
N GLN A 44 -0.53 -7.71 -3.60
CA GLN A 44 -0.26 -8.11 -2.21
C GLN A 44 0.80 -7.23 -1.55
N ASP A 45 1.86 -6.90 -2.30
CA ASP A 45 2.91 -5.98 -1.82
C ASP A 45 2.32 -4.57 -1.57
N LEU A 46 1.46 -4.09 -2.46
CA LEU A 46 0.78 -2.80 -2.30
C LEU A 46 -0.13 -2.79 -1.07
N ASP A 47 -0.90 -3.85 -0.84
CA ASP A 47 -1.75 -4.00 0.34
C ASP A 47 -0.92 -3.97 1.64
N GLN A 48 0.26 -4.61 1.64
CA GLN A 48 1.18 -4.54 2.79
C GLN A 48 1.66 -3.11 3.06
N LEU A 49 2.04 -2.37 2.02
CA LEU A 49 2.47 -0.97 2.16
C LEU A 49 1.34 -0.09 2.71
N ILE A 50 0.12 -0.27 2.21
CA ILE A 50 -1.07 0.43 2.71
C ILE A 50 -1.32 0.07 4.17
N ASN A 51 -1.24 -1.21 4.53
CA ASN A 51 -1.41 -1.67 5.91
C ASN A 51 -0.35 -1.07 6.85
N LEU A 52 0.91 -0.98 6.45
CA LEU A 52 1.96 -0.32 7.24
C LEU A 52 1.67 1.18 7.43
N TYR A 53 1.19 1.85 6.38
CA TYR A 53 0.83 3.27 6.45
C TYR A 53 -0.37 3.50 7.36
N MET A 54 -1.36 2.60 7.30
CA MET A 54 -2.54 2.62 8.15
C MET A 54 -2.22 2.25 9.60
N GLN A 55 -1.29 1.32 9.88
CA GLN A 55 -0.93 0.94 11.24
C GLN A 55 -0.34 2.09 12.08
N GLY A 56 0.38 3.02 11.45
CA GLY A 56 0.82 4.26 12.12
C GLY A 56 -0.35 5.17 12.52
N SER A 57 -1.55 4.93 11.99
CA SER A 57 -2.80 5.66 12.20
C SER A 57 -3.69 4.78 13.08
N LYS A 58 -3.55 4.87 14.41
CA LYS A 58 -4.24 4.02 15.41
C LYS A 58 -5.59 3.45 14.92
N LYS A 59 -5.66 2.11 14.87
CA LYS A 59 -6.85 1.26 14.64
C LYS A 59 -8.18 2.04 14.69
N THR A 60 -8.67 2.47 13.55
CA THR A 60 -10.11 2.38 13.30
C THR A 60 -10.31 1.07 12.56
N GLU A 61 -11.01 0.13 13.21
CA GLU A 61 -11.43 -1.15 12.63
C GLU A 61 -12.21 -0.92 11.34
N TYR A 62 -11.53 -0.81 10.20
CA TYR A 62 -12.18 -1.09 8.94
C TYR A 62 -12.15 -2.60 8.77
N LYS A 63 -13.20 -3.24 9.31
CA LYS A 63 -13.66 -4.56 8.87
C LYS A 63 -13.89 -4.48 7.35
N PHE A 64 -12.87 -4.76 6.56
CA PHE A 64 -13.03 -5.22 5.18
C PHE A 64 -13.38 -6.72 5.16
N TYR A 65 -14.18 -7.17 6.14
CA TYR A 65 -14.96 -8.38 5.95
C TYR A 65 -16.20 -7.94 5.17
N TYR A 66 -16.49 -8.65 4.07
CA TYR A 66 -17.71 -8.55 3.23
C TYR A 66 -17.71 -7.55 2.08
N ILE A 67 -16.72 -7.60 1.19
CA ILE A 67 -17.03 -7.47 -0.24
C ILE A 67 -16.47 -8.70 -0.96
N LEU A 68 -17.21 -9.80 -0.83
CA LEU A 68 -17.30 -10.87 -1.80
C LEU A 68 -18.70 -11.48 -1.68
#